data_AF-A0A7V6W6H9-F1
#
_entry.id   AF-A0A7V6W6H9-F1
#
_cell.length_a   1.000
_cell.length_b   1.000
_cell.length_c   1.000
_cell.angle_alpha   90.00
_cell.angle_beta   90.00
_cell.angle_gamma   90.00
#
_symmetry.space_group_name_H-M   'P 1'
#
loop_
_entity.id
_entity.type
_entity.pdbx_description
1 polymer ?
#
loop_
_entity_poly.entity_id
_entity_poly.type
_entity_poly.pdbx_seq_one_letter_code
_entity_poly.pdbx_strand_id
1 'polypeptide(L)'
;MRDLVEYRNITEIATAAWAAEHRSESDLKAMMRCITAAESVLHRNPEFFFEQDVNFHRAIAIASGNRIAPIFSKLLCHLIKDVLLKAFMKKNDFEKKHMCEEIVCVHRMIYTAIYDQNVKQTKKIMELHLDSFNLAGNRSSDEA
;
A
#
# COMPACT_ATOMS: atom_id res chain seq x y z
N MET A 1 10.31 -6.08 -13.79
CA MET A 1 9.99 -5.40 -12.50
C MET A 1 9.73 -3.91 -12.72
N ARG A 2 10.58 -3.20 -13.48
CA ARG A 2 10.38 -1.79 -13.84
C ARG A 2 8.98 -1.49 -14.40
N ASP A 3 8.54 -2.20 -15.44
CA ASP A 3 7.25 -1.92 -16.09
C ASP A 3 6.06 -2.08 -15.12
N LEU A 4 6.14 -3.05 -14.21
CA LEU A 4 5.13 -3.28 -13.19
C LEU A 4 5.06 -2.13 -12.18
N VAL A 5 6.22 -1.63 -11.77
CA VAL A 5 6.35 -0.48 -10.86
C VAL A 5 5.82 0.80 -11.52
N GLU A 6 6.18 1.06 -12.78
CA GLU A 6 5.70 2.23 -13.53
C GLU A 6 4.17 2.20 -13.67
N TYR A 7 3.61 1.05 -14.04
CA TYR A 7 2.17 0.89 -14.15
C TYR A 7 1.46 1.03 -12.80
N ARG A 8 2.03 0.45 -11.73
CA ARG A 8 1.50 0.57 -10.37
C ARG A 8 1.48 2.02 -9.90
N ASN A 9 2.56 2.77 -10.10
CA ASN A 9 2.64 4.18 -9.70
C ASN A 9 1.49 4.98 -10.32
N ILE A 10 1.31 4.88 -11.64
CA ILE A 10 0.24 5.62 -12.33
C ILE A 10 -1.14 5.18 -11.83
N THR A 11 -1.38 3.86 -11.77
CA THR A 11 -2.72 3.35 -11.47
C THR A 11 -3.13 3.53 -10.02
N GLU A 12 -2.25 3.27 -9.05
CA GLU A 12 -2.58 3.40 -7.63
C GLU A 12 -2.72 4.86 -7.19
N ILE A 13 -1.92 5.78 -7.72
CA ILE A 13 -2.07 7.22 -7.47
C ILE A 13 -3.42 7.72 -8.00
N ALA A 14 -3.79 7.32 -9.22
CA ALA A 14 -5.09 7.69 -9.80
C ALA A 14 -6.25 7.09 -9.00
N THR A 15 -6.13 5.83 -8.60
CA THR A 15 -7.15 5.10 -7.85
C THR A 15 -7.35 5.70 -6.45
N ALA A 16 -6.28 6.09 -5.77
CA ALA A 16 -6.36 6.76 -4.47
C ALA A 16 -7.00 8.15 -4.58
N ALA A 17 -6.70 8.89 -5.66
CA ALA A 17 -7.35 10.17 -5.94
C ALA A 17 -8.88 10.01 -6.11
N TRP A 18 -9.31 9.05 -6.92
CA TRP A 18 -10.74 8.75 -7.08
C TRP A 18 -11.37 8.26 -5.79
N ALA A 19 -10.63 7.53 -4.93
CA ALA A 19 -11.13 7.14 -3.63
C ALA A 19 -11.42 8.36 -2.75
N ALA A 20 -10.55 9.37 -2.75
CA ALA A 20 -10.81 10.62 -2.03
C ALA A 20 -12.05 11.37 -2.57
N GLU A 21 -12.38 11.22 -3.85
CA GLU A 21 -13.58 11.83 -4.46
C GLU A 21 -14.85 11.04 -4.13
N HIS A 22 -14.79 9.71 -4.13
CA HIS A 22 -15.98 8.83 -4.14
C HIS A 22 -16.22 8.03 -2.86
N ARG A 23 -15.30 8.05 -1.88
CA ARG A 23 -15.36 7.21 -0.68
C ARG A 23 -16.73 7.26 0.02
N SER A 24 -17.19 6.11 0.47
CA SER A 24 -18.29 5.97 1.42
C SER A 24 -17.76 5.74 2.86
N GLU A 25 -18.65 5.86 3.85
CA GLU A 25 -18.35 5.49 5.23
C GLU A 25 -17.98 4.01 5.38
N SER A 26 -18.58 3.12 4.57
CA SER A 26 -18.20 1.69 4.56
C SER A 26 -16.79 1.47 4.03
N ASP A 27 -16.36 2.25 3.05
CA ASP A 27 -15.02 2.15 2.48
C ASP A 27 -13.96 2.58 3.50
N LEU A 28 -14.20 3.69 4.20
CA LEU A 28 -13.32 4.14 5.28
C LEU A 28 -13.19 3.10 6.39
N LYS A 29 -14.31 2.50 6.80
CA LYS A 29 -14.28 1.41 7.78
C LYS A 29 -13.46 0.22 7.27
N ALA A 30 -13.52 -0.10 5.98
CA ALA A 30 -12.71 -1.17 5.40
C ALA A 30 -11.21 -0.85 5.41
N MET A 31 -10.83 0.38 5.03
CA MET A 31 -9.44 0.84 5.09
C MET A 31 -8.90 0.81 6.52
N MET A 32 -9.66 1.34 7.48
CA MET A 32 -9.26 1.37 8.89
C MET A 32 -9.12 -0.03 9.49
N ARG A 33 -9.97 -1.00 9.10
CA ARG A 33 -9.82 -2.40 9.50
C ARG A 33 -8.49 -3.00 9.03
N CYS A 34 -8.05 -2.69 7.81
CA CYS A 34 -6.76 -3.18 7.30
C CYS A 34 -5.60 -2.59 8.10
N ILE A 35 -5.63 -1.28 8.38
CA ILE A 35 -4.60 -0.58 9.17
C ILE A 35 -4.50 -1.19 10.58
N THR A 36 -5.63 -1.30 11.27
CA THR A 36 -5.67 -1.84 12.65
C THR A 36 -5.26 -3.31 12.72
N ALA A 37 -5.62 -4.11 11.71
CA ALA A 37 -5.15 -5.49 11.62
C ALA A 37 -3.63 -5.57 11.40
N ALA A 38 -3.06 -4.75 10.52
CA ALA A 38 -1.61 -4.68 10.31
C ALA A 38 -0.87 -4.26 11.60
N GLU A 39 -1.40 -3.26 12.32
CA GLU A 39 -0.87 -2.80 13.61
C GLU A 39 -0.88 -3.88 14.70
N SER A 40 -1.89 -4.76 14.70
CA SER A 40 -1.99 -5.80 15.72
C SER A 40 -0.81 -6.79 15.67
N VAL A 41 -0.31 -7.07 14.46
CA VAL A 41 0.77 -8.02 14.26
C VAL A 41 2.13 -7.35 14.15
N LEU A 42 2.23 -6.16 13.53
CA LEU A 42 3.50 -5.57 13.09
C LEU A 42 4.46 -6.65 12.51
N HIS A 43 5.77 -6.45 12.67
CA HIS A 43 6.82 -7.37 12.24
C HIS A 43 6.75 -8.78 12.86
N ARG A 44 5.80 -9.08 13.74
CA ARG A 44 5.64 -10.40 14.40
C ARG A 44 4.97 -11.45 13.51
N ASN A 45 4.20 -11.04 12.50
CA ASN A 45 3.62 -11.94 11.51
C ASN A 45 3.67 -11.28 10.11
N PRO A 46 4.81 -11.42 9.40
CA PRO A 46 5.04 -10.75 8.13
C PRO A 46 4.01 -11.13 7.05
N GLU A 47 3.66 -12.41 6.95
CA GLU A 47 2.71 -12.92 5.98
C GLU A 47 1.34 -12.27 6.12
N PHE A 48 0.84 -12.18 7.36
CA PHE A 48 -0.42 -11.52 7.67
C PHE A 48 -0.32 -10.00 7.50
N PHE A 49 0.80 -9.39 7.89
CA PHE A 49 1.04 -7.96 7.72
C PHE A 49 0.95 -7.54 6.24
N PHE A 50 1.66 -8.22 5.34
CA PHE A 50 1.60 -7.93 3.90
C PHE A 50 0.27 -8.35 3.26
N GLU A 51 -0.47 -9.28 3.85
CA GLU A 51 -1.86 -9.51 3.44
C GLU A 51 -2.74 -8.29 3.74
N GLN A 52 -2.55 -7.63 4.90
CA GLN A 52 -3.28 -6.41 5.22
C GLN A 52 -2.85 -5.22 4.36
N ASP A 53 -1.58 -5.14 3.96
CA ASP A 53 -1.10 -4.18 2.96
C ASP A 53 -1.86 -4.33 1.63
N VAL A 54 -1.91 -5.55 1.08
CA VAL A 54 -2.68 -5.87 -0.12
C VAL A 54 -4.18 -5.53 0.04
N ASN A 55 -4.77 -5.87 1.18
CA ASN A 55 -6.17 -5.58 1.45
C ASN A 55 -6.46 -4.08 1.56
N PHE A 56 -5.53 -3.30 2.10
CA PHE A 56 -5.63 -1.84 2.18
C PHE A 56 -5.65 -1.21 0.78
N HIS A 57 -4.69 -1.57 -0.07
CA HIS A 57 -4.65 -1.09 -1.46
C HIS A 57 -5.90 -1.49 -2.26
N ARG A 58 -6.40 -2.71 -2.05
CA ARG A 58 -7.66 -3.17 -2.64
C ARG A 58 -8.88 -2.39 -2.11
N ALA A 59 -8.90 -2.04 -0.83
CA ALA A 59 -9.97 -1.23 -0.25
C ALA A 59 -10.02 0.17 -0.87
N ILE A 60 -8.85 0.80 -1.08
CA ILE A 60 -8.75 2.05 -1.85
C ILE A 60 -9.28 1.86 -3.27
N ALA A 61 -8.93 0.75 -3.93
CA ALA A 61 -9.41 0.46 -5.27
C ALA A 61 -10.94 0.31 -5.36
N ILE A 62 -11.56 -0.28 -4.34
CA ILE A 62 -13.03 -0.36 -4.25
C ILE A 62 -13.63 1.02 -4.04
N ALA A 63 -13.05 1.80 -3.12
CA ALA A 63 -13.50 3.16 -2.80
C ALA A 63 -13.40 4.13 -3.99
N SER A 64 -12.58 3.82 -5.00
CA SER A 64 -12.42 4.65 -6.20
C SER A 64 -13.69 4.83 -7.03
N GLY A 65 -14.72 3.99 -6.83
CA GLY A 65 -15.92 3.97 -7.66
C GLY A 65 -15.70 3.37 -9.06
N ASN A 66 -14.47 2.97 -9.40
CA ASN A 66 -14.14 2.32 -10.67
C ASN A 66 -14.25 0.80 -10.54
N ARG A 67 -15.20 0.18 -11.26
CA ARG A 67 -15.47 -1.27 -11.17
C ARG A 67 -14.30 -2.16 -11.62
N ILE A 68 -13.36 -1.61 -12.39
CA ILE A 68 -12.21 -2.31 -12.93
C ILE A 68 -10.98 -2.19 -12.01
N ALA A 69 -10.85 -1.08 -11.27
CA ALA A 69 -9.70 -0.83 -10.40
C ALA A 69 -9.44 -1.95 -9.37
N PRO A 70 -10.45 -2.53 -8.66
CA PRO A 70 -10.22 -3.65 -7.74
C PRO A 70 -9.67 -4.91 -8.41
N ILE A 71 -10.01 -5.15 -9.67
CA ILE A 71 -9.57 -6.32 -10.43
C ILE A 71 -8.07 -6.20 -10.73
N PHE A 72 -7.65 -5.04 -11.25
CA PHE A 72 -6.24 -4.77 -11.52
C PHE A 72 -5.43 -4.64 -10.23
N SER A 73 -5.94 -3.97 -9.20
CA SER A 73 -5.30 -3.91 -7.89
C SER A 73 -5.01 -5.31 -7.34
N LYS A 74 -5.98 -6.24 -7.39
CA LYS A 74 -5.76 -7.62 -6.95
C LYS A 74 -4.64 -8.33 -7.72
N LEU A 75 -4.56 -8.10 -9.03
CA LEU A 75 -3.50 -8.67 -9.88
C LEU A 75 -2.12 -8.09 -9.51
N LEU A 76 -2.01 -6.77 -9.45
CA LEU A 76 -0.76 -6.07 -9.11
C LEU A 76 -0.25 -6.46 -7.73
N CYS A 77 -1.14 -6.48 -6.74
CA CYS A 77 -0.81 -6.89 -5.38
C CYS A 77 -0.29 -8.34 -5.31
N HIS A 78 -0.86 -9.28 -6.07
CA HIS A 78 -0.35 -10.66 -6.11
C HIS A 78 1.06 -10.74 -6.68
N LEU A 79 1.36 -9.98 -7.73
CA LEU A 79 2.69 -9.98 -8.35
C LEU A 79 3.77 -9.38 -7.45
N ILE A 80 3.40 -8.43 -6.58
CA ILE A 80 4.35 -7.69 -5.74
C ILE A 80 4.48 -8.28 -4.33
N LYS A 81 3.43 -8.88 -3.76
CA LYS A 81 3.44 -9.39 -2.37
C LYS A 81 4.63 -10.31 -2.10
N ASP A 82 4.85 -11.31 -2.95
CA ASP A 82 5.92 -12.28 -2.76
C ASP A 82 7.31 -11.67 -2.88
N VAL A 83 7.46 -10.64 -3.72
CA VAL A 83 8.71 -9.91 -3.90
C VAL A 83 9.01 -9.07 -2.66
N LEU A 84 8.02 -8.33 -2.14
CA LEU A 84 8.15 -7.53 -0.92
C LEU A 84 8.42 -8.41 0.30
N LEU A 85 7.69 -9.51 0.45
CA LEU A 85 7.90 -10.45 1.56
C LEU A 85 9.31 -11.03 1.53
N LYS A 86 9.81 -11.48 0.36
CA LYS A 86 11.18 -11.99 0.23
C LYS A 86 12.23 -10.93 0.58
N ALA A 87 12.05 -9.69 0.11
CA ALA A 87 12.96 -8.59 0.44
C ALA A 87 12.93 -8.25 1.94
N PHE A 88 11.73 -8.26 2.54
CA PHE A 88 11.55 -8.06 3.97
C PHE A 88 12.23 -9.14 4.80
N MET A 89 12.13 -10.41 4.41
CA MET A 89 12.69 -11.51 5.19
C MET A 89 14.23 -11.47 5.29
N LYS A 90 14.91 -10.82 4.33
CA LYS A 90 16.36 -10.60 4.35
C LYS A 90 16.82 -9.53 5.35
N LYS A 91 15.90 -8.71 5.86
CA LYS A 91 16.21 -7.62 6.81
C LYS A 91 16.42 -8.15 8.22
N ASN A 92 17.20 -7.42 9.02
CA ASN A 92 17.31 -7.69 10.46
C ASN A 92 16.04 -7.23 11.21
N ASP A 93 15.89 -7.63 12.47
CA ASP A 93 14.66 -7.38 13.24
C ASP A 93 14.39 -5.88 13.46
N PHE A 94 15.43 -5.07 13.63
CA PHE A 94 15.29 -3.62 13.77
C PHE A 94 14.74 -2.99 12.48
N GLU A 95 15.33 -3.34 11.33
CA GLU A 95 14.88 -2.88 10.02
C GLU A 95 13.45 -3.34 9.70
N LYS A 96 13.11 -4.60 10.03
CA LYS A 96 11.76 -5.15 9.85
C LYS A 96 10.74 -4.35 10.65
N LYS A 97 11.02 -4.13 11.93
CA LYS A 97 10.14 -3.34 12.80
C LYS A 97 9.95 -1.93 12.27
N HIS A 98 11.03 -1.23 11.95
CA HIS A 98 10.98 0.13 11.45
C HIS A 98 10.16 0.25 10.16
N MET A 99 10.38 -0.67 9.21
CA MET A 99 9.65 -0.67 7.95
C MET A 99 8.15 -0.90 8.14
N CYS A 100 7.75 -1.83 9.02
CA CYS A 100 6.32 -2.05 9.32
C CYS A 100 5.67 -0.81 9.97
N GLU A 101 6.38 -0.14 10.88
CA GLU A 101 5.91 1.09 11.53
C GLU A 101 5.76 2.24 10.51
N GLU A 102 6.70 2.38 9.58
CA GLU A 102 6.65 3.37 8.51
C GLU A 102 5.47 3.12 7.57
N ILE A 103 5.25 1.88 7.13
CA ILE A 103 4.10 1.48 6.30
C ILE A 103 2.79 1.90 6.94
N VAL A 104 2.59 1.50 8.20
CA VAL A 104 1.36 1.82 8.94
C VAL A 104 1.18 3.34 9.07
N CYS A 105 2.26 4.07 9.36
CA CYS A 105 2.24 5.52 9.46
C CYS A 105 1.76 6.16 8.15
N VAL A 106 2.35 5.77 7.02
CA VAL A 106 1.99 6.30 5.70
C VAL A 106 0.56 5.87 5.30
N HIS A 107 0.15 4.63 5.61
CA HIS A 107 -1.24 4.20 5.38
C HIS A 107 -2.25 5.03 6.16
N ARG A 108 -1.94 5.43 7.40
CA ARG A 108 -2.78 6.37 8.16
C ARG A 108 -2.83 7.74 7.51
N MET A 109 -1.71 8.24 6.98
CA MET A 109 -1.69 9.52 6.27
C MET A 109 -2.54 9.48 5.00
N ILE A 110 -2.46 8.40 4.21
CA ILE A 110 -3.31 8.18 3.03
C ILE A 110 -4.79 8.12 3.43
N TYR A 111 -5.12 7.32 4.46
CA TYR A 111 -6.47 7.21 4.99
C TYR A 111 -7.04 8.58 5.39
N THR A 112 -6.28 9.38 6.15
CA THR A 112 -6.72 10.71 6.58
C THR A 112 -6.96 11.63 5.40
N ALA A 113 -6.07 11.62 4.39
CA ALA A 113 -6.26 12.43 3.20
C ALA A 113 -7.50 12.02 2.38
N ILE A 114 -7.81 10.72 2.32
CA ILE A 114 -9.04 10.20 1.69
C ILE A 114 -10.28 10.57 2.53
N TYR A 115 -10.19 10.46 3.85
CA TYR A 115 -11.24 10.84 4.79
C TYR A 115 -11.61 12.32 4.64
N ASP A 116 -10.60 13.19 4.60
CA ASP A 116 -10.76 14.65 4.39
C ASP A 116 -11.11 15.00 2.93
N GLN A 117 -11.23 14.01 2.04
CA GLN A 117 -11.47 14.17 0.60
C GLN A 117 -10.46 15.10 -0.09
N ASN A 118 -9.23 15.13 0.43
CA ASN A 118 -8.15 15.95 -0.11
C ASN A 118 -7.42 15.18 -1.21
N VAL A 119 -7.95 15.27 -2.43
CA VAL A 119 -7.43 14.59 -3.63
C VAL A 119 -5.95 14.90 -3.88
N LYS A 120 -5.56 16.18 -3.77
CA LYS A 120 -4.18 16.61 -4.04
C LYS A 120 -3.20 16.02 -3.04
N GLN A 121 -3.56 16.04 -1.76
CA GLN A 121 -2.73 15.45 -0.70
C GLN A 121 -2.68 13.93 -0.81
N THR A 122 -3.81 13.28 -1.12
CA THR A 122 -3.88 11.83 -1.31
C THR A 122 -2.92 11.37 -2.41
N LYS A 123 -2.90 12.05 -3.56
CA LYS A 123 -1.95 11.75 -4.65
C LYS A 123 -0.50 11.85 -4.17
N LYS A 124 -0.16 12.95 -3.50
CA LYS A 124 1.21 13.21 -3.03
C LYS A 124 1.69 12.17 -2.02
N ILE A 125 0.83 11.76 -1.08
CA ILE A 125 1.21 10.75 -0.08
C ILE A 125 1.32 9.37 -0.74
N MET A 126 0.40 9.01 -1.64
CA MET A 126 0.48 7.73 -2.36
C MET A 126 1.73 7.64 -3.25
N GLU A 127 2.12 8.74 -3.89
CA GLU A 127 3.37 8.80 -4.66
C GLU A 127 4.60 8.52 -3.78
N LEU A 128 4.72 9.23 -2.64
CA LEU A 128 5.80 9.02 -1.68
C LEU A 128 5.82 7.60 -1.08
N HIS A 129 4.63 7.04 -0.82
CA HIS A 129 4.47 5.66 -0.38
C HIS A 129 5.08 4.68 -1.39
N LEU A 130 4.71 4.79 -2.66
CA LEU A 130 5.18 3.85 -3.67
C LEU A 130 6.70 3.99 -3.93
N ASP A 131 7.22 5.22 -3.90
CA ASP A 131 8.65 5.48 -4.10
C ASP A 131 9.52 4.90 -2.98
N SER A 132 9.07 4.92 -1.72
CA SER A 132 9.81 4.32 -0.61
C SER A 132 9.96 2.79 -0.78
N PHE A 133 8.97 2.11 -1.36
CA PHE A 133 9.04 0.67 -1.69
C PHE A 133 9.89 0.37 -2.92
N ASN A 134 9.92 1.26 -3.91
CA ASN A 134 10.71 1.09 -5.12
C ASN A 134 12.22 1.16 -4.85
N LEU A 135 12.63 2.02 -3.91
CA LEU A 135 14.03 2.16 -3.49
C LEU A 135 14.52 0.98 -2.64
N ALA A 136 13.64 0.35 -1.86
CA ALA A 136 13.96 -0.84 -1.08
C ALA A 136 14.22 -2.08 -1.98
N GLY A 137 13.55 -2.16 -3.14
CA GLY A 137 13.74 -3.23 -4.11
C GLY A 137 15.06 -3.14 -4.89
N ASN A 138 15.48 -1.94 -5.31
CA ASN A 138 16.69 -1.75 -6.12
C ASN A 138 18.01 -1.97 -5.35
N ARG A 139 18.04 -1.83 -4.02
CA ARG A 139 19.25 -2.16 -3.24
C ARG A 139 19.58 -3.66 -3.22
N SER A 140 18.67 -4.51 -3.68
CA SER A 140 18.87 -5.96 -3.73
C SER A 140 19.32 -6.49 -5.09
N SER A 141 19.38 -5.63 -6.13
CA SER A 141 19.83 -5.99 -7.48
C SER A 141 21.29 -5.65 -7.78
N ASP A 142 21.98 -4.93 -6.88
CA ASP A 142 23.39 -4.57 -7.05
C ASP A 142 24.37 -5.55 -6.35
N GLU A 143 23.87 -6.66 -5.79
CA GLU A 143 24.67 -7.72 -5.15
C GLU A 143 24.52 -9.09 -5.82
N ALA A 144 24.24 -9.14 -7.12
CA ALA A 144 24.21 -10.38 -7.92
C ALA A 144 25.31 -10.42 -8.98
#